data_AF-A0A2V6JT82-F1
#
_entry.id   AF-A0A2V6JT82-F1
#
_cell.length_a   1.000
_cell.length_b   1.000
_cell.length_c   1.000
_cell.angle_alpha   90.00
_cell.angle_beta   90.00
_cell.angle_gamma   90.00
#
_symmetry.space_group_name_H-M   'P 1'
#
loop_
_entity.id
_entity.type
_entity.pdbx_description
1 polymer ?
#
loop_
_entity_poly.entity_id
_entity_poly.type
_entity_poly.pdbx_seq_one_letter_code
_entity_poly.pdbx_strand_id
1 'polypeptide(L)'
;MGGSGYAIREFHRQVSVASSLSGLAIPVAEPSPSIVITPEMLHVSSIALGHLPVAVVNGATITESASFELQTAEGSVTLRVIRIKDGVVQFKCGGQTISANLRQTFPQKLTPK
;
A
#
# COMPACT_ATOMS: atom_id res chain seq x y z
N MET A 1 -53.96 60.32 17.67
CA MET A 1 -53.30 60.28 16.34
C MET A 1 -51.90 59.75 16.59
N GLY A 2 -51.52 58.55 16.18
CA GLY A 2 -51.68 57.95 14.85
C GLY A 2 -50.26 57.86 14.26
N GLY A 3 -49.63 56.69 14.33
CA GLY A 3 -49.31 55.87 13.15
C GLY A 3 -47.81 56.03 12.81
N SER A 4 -46.96 55.04 13.07
CA SER A 4 -46.70 53.84 12.25
C SER A 4 -45.65 54.06 11.16
N GLY A 5 -44.55 53.29 11.24
CA GLY A 5 -43.91 52.71 10.04
C GLY A 5 -42.44 52.33 10.19
N TYR A 6 -42.12 51.04 10.49
CA TYR A 6 -41.65 49.96 9.58
C TYR A 6 -40.12 50.04 9.27
N ALA A 7 -39.30 48.98 9.26
CA ALA A 7 -39.58 47.54 9.23
C ALA A 7 -38.45 46.76 9.96
N ILE A 8 -38.83 45.86 10.86
CA ILE A 8 -37.94 44.86 11.47
C ILE A 8 -37.88 43.68 10.50
N ARG A 9 -36.67 43.36 10.02
CA ARG A 9 -36.46 42.21 9.15
C ARG A 9 -36.56 40.93 9.98
N GLU A 10 -37.65 40.22 9.77
CA GLU A 10 -37.88 38.86 10.23
C GLU A 10 -36.82 37.92 9.66
N PHE A 11 -36.19 37.11 10.51
CA PHE A 11 -35.74 35.79 10.11
C PHE A 11 -36.22 34.79 11.16
N HIS A 12 -37.19 34.01 10.74
CA HIS A 12 -37.83 32.91 11.45
C HIS A 12 -36.80 32.00 12.15
N ARG A 13 -36.87 31.96 13.49
CA ARG A 13 -36.45 30.80 14.27
C ARG A 13 -37.59 29.77 14.21
N GLN A 14 -37.44 28.75 13.36
CA GLN A 14 -38.10 27.45 13.52
C GLN A 14 -36.99 26.41 13.35
N VAL A 15 -36.46 25.89 14.47
CA VAL A 15 -36.89 24.64 15.10
C VAL A 15 -36.94 23.49 14.10
N SER A 16 -35.87 22.70 14.09
CA SER A 16 -35.99 21.26 13.93
C SER A 16 -34.94 20.63 14.83
N VAL A 17 -35.42 20.10 15.94
CA VAL A 17 -34.70 19.16 16.79
C VAL A 17 -34.55 17.90 15.96
N ALA A 18 -33.33 17.62 15.49
CA ALA A 18 -32.93 16.30 15.05
C ALA A 18 -31.65 15.95 15.80
N SER A 19 -31.84 15.14 16.83
CA SER A 19 -30.79 14.52 17.62
C SER A 19 -29.87 13.70 16.71
N SER A 20 -28.57 13.83 16.97
CA SER A 20 -27.51 12.84 16.78
C SER A 20 -27.56 11.95 15.54
N LEU A 21 -26.60 12.15 14.63
CA LEU A 21 -25.81 11.04 14.08
C LEU A 21 -24.44 11.58 13.65
N SER A 22 -23.41 11.15 14.39
CA SER A 22 -22.03 11.15 13.92
C SER A 22 -22.01 10.42 12.58
N GLY A 23 -21.81 11.18 11.51
CA GLY A 23 -21.83 10.67 10.15
C GLY A 23 -21.07 11.61 9.26
N LEU A 24 -19.83 11.94 9.66
CA LEU A 24 -18.83 12.32 8.67
C LEU A 24 -18.85 11.16 7.68
N ALA A 25 -19.30 11.41 6.45
CA ALA A 25 -19.21 10.45 5.38
C ALA A 25 -17.73 10.09 5.27
N ILE A 26 -17.34 8.99 5.93
CA ILE A 26 -16.11 8.31 5.63
C ILE A 26 -16.28 8.04 4.14
N PRO A 27 -15.44 8.57 3.25
CA PRO A 27 -15.41 8.02 1.91
C PRO A 27 -15.17 6.53 2.15
N VAL A 28 -16.20 5.72 1.91
CA VAL A 28 -16.05 4.26 1.87
C VAL A 28 -14.99 4.11 0.80
N ALA A 29 -13.75 3.94 1.25
CA ALA A 29 -12.63 3.70 0.39
C ALA A 29 -13.05 2.46 -0.37
N GLU A 30 -13.39 2.69 -1.64
CA GLU A 30 -13.66 1.65 -2.61
C GLU A 30 -12.62 0.56 -2.35
N PRO A 31 -13.02 -0.72 -2.17
CA PRO A 31 -12.08 -1.77 -1.84
C PRO A 31 -11.02 -1.74 -2.92
N SER A 32 -9.83 -1.22 -2.57
CA SER A 32 -8.76 -0.98 -3.52
C SER A 32 -8.55 -2.31 -4.23
N PRO A 33 -8.42 -2.32 -5.56
CA PRO A 33 -8.25 -3.56 -6.31
C PRO A 33 -7.18 -4.35 -5.58
N SER A 34 -7.52 -5.57 -5.17
CA SER A 34 -6.60 -6.41 -4.40
C SER A 34 -5.54 -6.88 -5.38
N ILE A 35 -4.55 -6.02 -5.64
CA ILE A 35 -3.45 -6.29 -6.56
C ILE A 35 -2.82 -7.60 -6.08
N VAL A 36 -2.98 -8.65 -6.88
CA VAL A 36 -2.51 -9.98 -6.53
C VAL A 36 -1.02 -10.04 -6.83
N ILE A 37 -0.22 -9.90 -5.79
CA ILE A 37 1.24 -9.98 -5.93
C ILE A 37 1.66 -11.44 -5.94
N THR A 38 2.16 -11.87 -7.10
CA THR A 38 2.74 -13.19 -7.27
C THR A 38 4.26 -13.16 -7.02
N PRO A 39 4.86 -14.26 -6.56
CA PRO A 39 6.31 -14.32 -6.34
C PRO A 39 7.12 -14.14 -7.64
N GLU A 40 6.52 -14.41 -8.81
CA GLU A 40 7.12 -14.18 -10.12
C GLU A 40 7.41 -12.70 -10.40
N MET A 41 6.66 -11.79 -9.77
CA MET A 41 6.84 -10.33 -9.89
C MET A 41 7.99 -9.81 -9.01
N LEU A 42 8.52 -10.66 -8.14
CA LEU A 42 9.59 -10.34 -7.20
C LEU A 42 10.86 -11.06 -7.62
N HIS A 43 11.65 -10.42 -8.48
CA HIS A 43 12.90 -11.00 -8.92
C HIS A 43 13.99 -10.79 -7.86
N VAL A 44 14.22 -11.81 -7.02
CA VAL A 44 15.33 -11.82 -6.07
C VAL A 44 16.59 -12.26 -6.80
N SER A 45 17.54 -11.35 -6.97
CA SER A 45 18.79 -11.59 -7.70
C SER A 45 19.98 -11.87 -6.78
N SER A 46 19.94 -11.42 -5.52
CA SER A 46 21.01 -11.63 -4.56
C SER A 46 20.48 -11.60 -3.13
N ILE A 47 21.11 -12.38 -2.26
CA ILE A 47 20.86 -12.40 -0.81
C ILE A 47 22.21 -12.45 -0.11
N ALA A 48 22.39 -11.60 0.91
CA ALA A 48 23.54 -11.66 1.80
C ALA A 48 23.04 -11.73 3.25
N LEU A 49 23.40 -12.81 3.94
CA LEU A 49 22.98 -13.11 5.32
C LEU A 49 24.03 -12.68 6.35
N GLY A 50 24.69 -11.55 6.12
CA GLY A 50 25.71 -11.02 7.03
C GLY A 50 25.14 -10.57 8.38
N HIS A 51 25.88 -9.72 9.10
CA HIS A 51 25.39 -9.12 10.35
C HIS A 51 24.03 -8.40 10.19
N LEU A 52 23.80 -7.84 9.00
CA LEU A 52 22.50 -7.35 8.58
C LEU A 52 22.07 -8.13 7.33
N PRO A 53 20.96 -8.89 7.38
CA PRO A 53 20.42 -9.54 6.20
C PRO A 53 19.95 -8.52 5.17
N VAL A 54 20.48 -8.63 3.96
CA VAL A 54 20.12 -7.79 2.82
C VAL A 54 19.79 -8.66 1.61
N ALA A 55 18.89 -8.19 0.77
CA ALA A 55 18.55 -8.83 -0.49
C ALA A 55 18.44 -7.79 -1.60
N VAL A 56 18.70 -8.20 -2.83
CA VAL A 56 18.46 -7.38 -4.02
C VAL A 56 17.22 -7.93 -4.71
N VAL A 57 16.18 -7.11 -4.80
CA VAL A 57 14.87 -7.49 -5.33
C VAL A 57 14.45 -6.47 -6.37
N ASN A 58 14.17 -6.93 -7.59
CA ASN A 58 13.89 -6.08 -8.75
C ASN A 58 14.96 -4.98 -8.95
N GLY A 59 16.22 -5.30 -8.62
CA GLY A 59 17.36 -4.36 -8.70
C GLY A 59 17.50 -3.40 -7.51
N ALA A 60 16.57 -3.38 -6.57
CA ALA A 60 16.66 -2.56 -5.37
C ALA A 60 17.25 -3.35 -4.20
N THR A 61 18.17 -2.72 -3.46
CA THR A 61 18.70 -3.32 -2.22
C THR A 61 17.73 -3.06 -1.08
N ILE A 62 17.29 -4.14 -0.42
CA ILE A 62 16.33 -4.13 0.66
C ILE A 62 16.89 -4.84 1.89
N THR A 63 16.44 -4.43 3.06
CA THR A 63 16.79 -5.06 4.35
C THR A 63 15.54 -5.66 4.98
N GLU A 64 15.72 -6.50 6.00
CA GLU A 64 14.58 -6.91 6.82
C GLU A 64 13.86 -5.68 7.42
N SER A 65 12.53 -5.80 7.57
CA SER A 65 11.61 -4.74 8.00
C SER A 65 11.46 -3.55 7.06
N ALA A 66 12.23 -3.45 5.97
CA ALA A 66 12.10 -2.36 5.00
C ALA A 66 10.78 -2.45 4.22
N SER A 67 10.25 -1.29 3.88
CA SER A 67 9.13 -1.13 2.95
C SER A 67 9.69 -0.88 1.56
N PHE A 68 9.16 -1.58 0.55
CA PHE A 68 9.53 -1.41 -0.84
C PHE A 68 8.27 -1.23 -1.68
N GLU A 69 8.24 -0.20 -2.53
CA GLU A 69 7.15 0.00 -3.48
C GLU A 69 7.45 -0.79 -4.76
N LEU A 70 6.57 -1.74 -5.07
CA LEU A 70 6.61 -2.50 -6.31
C LEU A 70 5.62 -1.89 -7.29
N GLN A 71 6.13 -1.48 -8.45
CA GLN A 71 5.34 -1.06 -9.59
C GLN A 71 4.87 -2.30 -10.34
N THR A 72 3.55 -2.44 -10.51
CA THR A 72 2.91 -3.55 -11.22
C THR A 72 2.05 -3.02 -12.36
N ALA A 73 1.63 -3.90 -13.27
CA ALA A 73 0.71 -3.52 -14.35
C ALA A 73 -0.65 -3.00 -13.83
N GLU A 74 -1.02 -3.35 -12.59
CA GLU A 74 -2.28 -2.94 -11.95
C GLU A 74 -2.10 -1.72 -11.02
N GLY A 75 -0.87 -1.25 -10.82
CA GLY A 75 -0.54 -0.09 -9.99
C GLY A 75 0.63 -0.29 -9.04
N SER A 76 0.86 0.69 -8.17
CA SER A 76 1.88 0.62 -7.11
C SER A 76 1.37 -0.12 -5.89
N VAL A 77 2.19 -1.03 -5.36
CA VAL A 77 1.91 -1.73 -4.09
C VAL A 77 3.09 -1.63 -3.14
N THR A 78 2.83 -1.34 -1.87
CA THR A 78 3.87 -1.33 -0.84
C THR A 78 3.98 -2.71 -0.19
N LEU A 79 5.16 -3.30 -0.29
CA LEU A 79 5.52 -4.59 0.30
C LEU A 79 6.46 -4.36 1.48
N ARG A 80 6.25 -5.09 2.57
CA ARG A 80 7.15 -5.07 3.72
C ARG A 80 7.95 -6.36 3.79
N VAL A 81 9.27 -6.25 3.86
CA VAL A 81 10.15 -7.41 4.04
C VAL A 81 10.00 -7.88 5.48
N ILE A 82 9.50 -9.09 5.68
CA ILE A 82 9.35 -9.66 7.03
C ILE A 82 10.55 -10.52 7.42
N ARG A 83 11.17 -11.19 6.44
CA ARG A 83 12.28 -12.08 6.72
C ARG A 83 13.14 -12.34 5.49
N ILE A 84 14.45 -12.34 5.67
CA ILE A 84 15.42 -12.75 4.66
C ILE A 84 16.10 -14.03 5.16
N LYS A 85 16.04 -15.10 4.38
CA LYS A 85 16.68 -16.39 4.66
C LYS A 85 17.52 -16.83 3.48
N ASP A 86 18.29 -17.90 3.66
CA ASP A 86 19.04 -18.52 2.59
C ASP A 86 18.10 -18.91 1.44
N GLY A 87 18.35 -18.36 0.26
CA GLY A 87 17.60 -18.62 -0.96
C GLY A 87 16.15 -18.11 -1.00
N VAL A 88 15.61 -17.47 0.06
CA VAL A 88 14.21 -17.01 0.08
C VAL A 88 14.03 -15.70 0.84
N VAL A 89 13.25 -14.79 0.25
CA VAL A 89 12.82 -13.53 0.88
C VAL A 89 11.32 -13.58 1.06
N GLN A 90 10.87 -13.31 2.29
CA GLN A 90 9.47 -13.25 2.65
C GLN A 90 9.01 -11.81 2.77
N PHE A 91 7.89 -11.51 2.12
CA PHE A 91 7.26 -10.20 2.07
C PHE A 91 5.85 -10.28 2.62
N LYS A 92 5.38 -9.18 3.20
CA LYS A 92 4.02 -8.98 3.64
C LYS A 92 3.38 -7.89 2.80
N CYS A 93 2.25 -8.24 2.18
CA CYS A 93 1.41 -7.34 1.40
C CYS A 93 0.02 -7.32 2.04
N GLY A 94 -0.28 -6.27 2.81
CA GLY A 94 -1.49 -6.22 3.61
C GLY A 94 -1.58 -7.42 4.57
N GLY A 95 -2.59 -8.28 4.37
CA GLY A 95 -2.80 -9.51 5.15
C GLY A 95 -2.10 -10.76 4.60
N GLN A 96 -1.50 -10.71 3.41
CA GLN A 96 -0.92 -11.87 2.73
C GLN A 96 0.61 -11.90 2.87
N THR A 97 1.16 -13.11 2.97
CA THR A 97 2.61 -13.34 2.98
C THR A 97 3.03 -13.96 1.66
N ILE A 98 3.99 -13.34 0.99
CA ILE A 98 4.52 -13.76 -0.31
C ILE A 98 5.97 -14.22 -0.08
N SER A 99 6.34 -15.37 -0.62
CA SER A 99 7.71 -15.89 -0.53
C SER A 99 8.33 -15.90 -1.92
N ALA A 100 9.37 -15.11 -2.13
CA ALA A 100 10.10 -15.08 -3.40
C ALA A 100 11.46 -15.76 -3.23
N ASN A 101 11.79 -16.67 -4.13
CA ASN A 101 13.04 -17.42 -4.10
C ASN A 101 14.13 -16.68 -4.87
N LEU A 102 15.37 -16.84 -4.42
CA LEU A 102 16.56 -16.42 -5.16
C LEU A 102 16.60 -17.14 -6.49
N ARG A 103 16.34 -16.42 -7.58
CA ARG A 103 16.48 -16.97 -8.93
C ARG A 103 17.94 -16.86 -9.31
N GLN A 104 18.64 -17.98 -9.25
CA GLN A 104 19.97 -18.09 -9.84
C GLN A 104 19.80 -18.03 -11.35
N THR A 105 20.06 -16.87 -11.95
CA THR A 105 20.37 -16.81 -13.38
C THR A 105 21.74 -17.46 -13.54
N PHE A 106 21.76 -18.79 -13.69
CA PHE A 106 22.98 -19.45 -14.16
C PHE A 106 23.36 -18.80 -15.49
N PRO A 107 24.58 -18.28 -15.66
CA PRO A 107 25.02 -17.81 -16.95
C PRO A 107 24.97 -19.03 -17.88
N GLN A 108 24.05 -19.00 -18.85
CA GLN A 108 24.07 -19.96 -19.93
C GLN A 108 25.45 -19.81 -20.59
N LYS A 109 26.29 -20.83 -20.39
CA LYS A 109 27.61 -20.95 -20.98
C LYS A 109 27.43 -20.82 -22.50
N LEU A 110 27.74 -19.64 -23.04
CA LEU A 110 27.87 -19.40 -24.47
C LEU A 110 28.91 -20.39 -24.99
N THR A 111 28.48 -21.44 -25.68
CA THR A 111 29.34 -22.35 -26.43
C THR A 111 30.00 -21.55 -27.56
N PRO A 112 31.33 -21.36 -27.56
CA PRO A 112 32.02 -20.90 -28.75
C PRO A 112 31.97 -22.02 -29.80
N LYS A 113 31.63 -21.65 -31.03
CA LYS A 113 31.63 -22.50 -32.22
C LYS A 113 33.05 -22.71 -32.73
#